data_AF-A0A1C5XBL6-F1
#
_entry.id   AF-A0A1C5XBL6-F1
#
_cell.length_a   1.000
_cell.length_b   1.000
_cell.length_c   1.000
_cell.angle_alpha   90.00
_cell.angle_beta   90.00
_cell.angle_gamma   90.00
#
_symmetry.space_group_name_H-M   'P 1'
#
loop_
_entity.id
_entity.type
_entity.pdbx_description
1 polymer ?
#
loop_
_entity_poly.entity_id
_entity_poly.type
_entity_poly.pdbx_seq_one_letter_code
_entity_poly.pdbx_strand_id
1 'polypeptide(L)'
;MRNLYLIRHGKPQYPDEHSYCIGQTDFSLSMLGHLQSVLLHGELDDKITAVYCSPLSRAMETAAHITPDLPHITISDLTERNLGEWDGLSFDEIRKRWPDIYEARGMNPDYPIPGAETPFASGMRFSQAIYEILRSSEGDIAIVAHTDVISSYLYLLDSKQHARQYFRLPCGSYYHLNTDDNDHVVLSDLTYLLPHPDLHDELCRMLRDSVSLPHHVQAHSDAVTELACHFCDLLESHGYFFNKKLIRSGALLHDIARLQKHHTKTGGDLFLQLGYTEISQIISQHHGLQKTLLNEAAIVFLSDKLIQETERVTIEKRFAESLCKCNSPEALKSHERQLKQALDLQNMIQTICHMTI
;
A
#
# COMPACT_ATOMS: atom_id res chain seq x y z
N MET A 1 23.98 -21.07 -2.52
CA MET A 1 22.89 -20.45 -1.72
C MET A 1 22.59 -19.04 -2.18
N ARG A 2 21.33 -18.75 -2.49
CA ARG A 2 20.79 -17.41 -2.80
C ARG A 2 19.36 -17.28 -2.27
N ASN A 3 18.90 -16.04 -2.09
CA ASN A 3 17.57 -15.70 -1.62
C ASN A 3 16.57 -15.65 -2.79
N LEU A 4 15.38 -16.18 -2.54
CA LEU A 4 14.25 -16.17 -3.45
C LEU A 4 13.04 -15.52 -2.77
N TYR A 5 12.54 -14.43 -3.35
CA TYR A 5 11.38 -13.71 -2.84
C TYR A 5 10.14 -14.02 -3.69
N LEU A 6 9.20 -14.80 -3.16
CA LEU A 6 7.93 -15.10 -3.84
C LEU A 6 6.87 -14.09 -3.43
N ILE A 7 6.62 -13.12 -4.31
CA ILE A 7 5.79 -11.95 -4.05
C ILE A 7 4.41 -12.16 -4.66
N ARG A 8 3.36 -11.92 -3.88
CA ARG A 8 2.01 -11.74 -4.44
C ARG A 8 1.87 -10.29 -4.88
N HIS A 9 1.42 -10.09 -6.12
CA HIS A 9 1.10 -8.77 -6.67
C HIS A 9 0.28 -7.87 -5.71
N GLY A 10 0.37 -6.56 -5.89
CA GLY A 10 -0.43 -5.57 -5.16
C GLY A 10 -1.93 -5.70 -5.42
N LYS A 11 -2.76 -5.06 -4.59
CA LYS A 11 -4.22 -5.14 -4.69
C LYS A 11 -4.74 -4.74 -6.08
N PRO A 12 -5.48 -5.61 -6.81
CA PRO A 12 -6.08 -5.26 -8.10
C PRO A 12 -7.20 -4.23 -7.97
N GLN A 13 -7.41 -3.46 -9.03
CA GLN A 13 -8.57 -2.58 -9.19
C GLN A 13 -9.77 -3.40 -9.66
N TYR A 14 -10.75 -3.57 -8.79
CA TYR A 14 -12.01 -4.20 -9.17
C TYR A 14 -12.97 -3.18 -9.80
N PRO A 15 -13.93 -3.65 -10.61
CA PRO A 15 -14.94 -2.78 -11.22
C PRO A 15 -15.82 -2.05 -10.19
N ASP A 16 -16.03 -2.68 -9.04
CA ASP A 16 -16.87 -2.18 -7.95
C ASP A 16 -16.43 -2.75 -6.58
N GLU A 17 -17.27 -2.56 -5.55
CA GLU A 17 -16.98 -2.97 -4.17
C GLU A 17 -17.25 -4.46 -3.88
N HIS A 18 -17.71 -5.25 -4.86
CA HIS A 18 -17.90 -6.68 -4.66
C HIS A 18 -16.57 -7.43 -4.57
N SER A 19 -16.62 -8.65 -4.04
CA SER A 19 -15.50 -9.57 -4.04
C SER A 19 -15.54 -10.45 -5.30
N TYR A 20 -14.39 -10.59 -5.96
CA TYR A 20 -14.25 -11.31 -7.22
C TYR A 20 -13.36 -12.55 -7.10
N CYS A 21 -13.71 -13.59 -7.86
CA CYS A 21 -12.86 -14.75 -8.09
C CYS A 21 -11.96 -14.44 -9.30
N ILE A 22 -10.66 -14.25 -9.06
CA ILE A 22 -9.74 -13.74 -10.08
C ILE A 22 -8.69 -14.80 -10.37
N GLY A 23 -8.73 -15.35 -11.58
CA GLY A 23 -7.69 -16.20 -12.14
C GLY A 23 -6.85 -15.39 -13.12
N GLN A 24 -7.06 -15.62 -14.40
CA GLN A 24 -6.35 -15.00 -15.52
C GLN A 24 -7.03 -13.76 -16.07
N THR A 25 -8.24 -13.40 -15.59
CA THR A 25 -8.84 -12.09 -15.87
C THR A 25 -7.86 -10.98 -15.52
N ASP A 26 -7.58 -10.12 -16.49
CA ASP A 26 -6.52 -9.15 -16.36
C ASP A 26 -7.06 -7.83 -15.81
N PHE A 27 -6.63 -7.51 -14.59
CA PHE A 27 -6.94 -6.26 -13.90
C PHE A 27 -5.62 -5.58 -13.55
N SER A 28 -5.58 -4.26 -13.75
CA SER A 28 -4.52 -3.39 -13.24
C SER A 28 -4.57 -3.26 -11.71
N LEU A 29 -3.55 -2.65 -11.13
CA LEU A 29 -3.50 -2.33 -9.71
C LEU A 29 -4.50 -1.22 -9.35
N SER A 30 -4.99 -1.30 -8.12
CA SER A 30 -5.68 -0.20 -7.45
C SER A 30 -4.65 0.79 -6.88
N MET A 31 -5.13 1.95 -6.41
CA MET A 31 -4.30 2.89 -5.64
C MET A 31 -3.56 2.21 -4.48
N LEU A 32 -4.25 1.34 -3.72
CA LEU A 32 -3.62 0.57 -2.65
C LEU A 32 -2.55 -0.39 -3.20
N GLY A 33 -2.80 -1.01 -4.35
CA GLY A 33 -1.86 -1.92 -5.00
C GLY A 33 -0.57 -1.23 -5.43
N HIS A 34 -0.65 -0.01 -5.96
CA HIS A 34 0.54 0.79 -6.27
C HIS A 34 1.34 1.12 -5.02
N LEU A 35 0.68 1.59 -3.94
CA LEU A 35 1.36 1.87 -2.67
C LEU A 35 2.03 0.62 -2.08
N GLN A 36 1.35 -0.53 -2.10
CA GLN A 36 1.94 -1.82 -1.68
C GLN A 36 3.19 -2.18 -2.48
N SER A 37 3.20 -1.86 -3.78
CA SER A 37 4.33 -2.18 -4.66
C SER A 37 5.54 -1.28 -4.39
N VAL A 38 5.31 -0.01 -4.06
CA VAL A 38 6.37 0.91 -3.59
C VAL A 38 6.92 0.50 -2.22
N LEU A 39 6.10 -0.05 -1.33
CA LEU A 39 6.63 -0.58 -0.05
C LEU A 39 7.49 -1.83 -0.25
N LEU A 40 7.19 -2.66 -1.25
CA LEU A 40 8.07 -3.76 -1.65
C LEU A 40 9.42 -3.25 -2.16
N HIS A 41 9.44 -2.12 -2.89
CA HIS A 41 10.69 -1.46 -3.30
C HIS A 41 11.53 -1.11 -2.07
N GLY A 42 11.00 -0.33 -1.13
CA GLY A 42 11.75 0.11 0.06
C GLY A 42 12.21 -1.03 0.98
N GLU A 43 11.73 -2.26 0.76
CA GLU A 43 12.15 -3.45 1.50
C GLU A 43 13.15 -4.33 0.73
N LEU A 44 13.14 -4.32 -0.60
CA LEU A 44 13.82 -5.34 -1.42
C LEU A 44 14.79 -4.78 -2.47
N ASP A 45 14.78 -3.47 -2.75
CA ASP A 45 15.52 -2.86 -3.85
C ASP A 45 17.03 -3.12 -3.82
N ASP A 46 17.63 -3.07 -2.63
CA ASP A 46 19.05 -3.34 -2.40
C ASP A 46 19.39 -4.84 -2.22
N LYS A 47 18.37 -5.69 -2.17
CA LYS A 47 18.50 -7.14 -1.92
C LYS A 47 18.45 -7.99 -3.18
N ILE A 48 17.90 -7.49 -4.28
CA ILE A 48 17.63 -8.30 -5.47
C ILE A 48 18.40 -7.82 -6.70
N THR A 49 18.65 -8.75 -7.62
CA THR A 49 19.42 -8.51 -8.85
C THR A 49 18.57 -8.62 -10.12
N ALA A 50 17.41 -9.27 -10.03
CA ALA A 50 16.45 -9.39 -11.12
C ALA A 50 15.03 -9.64 -10.59
N VAL A 51 14.04 -9.22 -11.38
CA VAL A 51 12.62 -9.49 -11.12
C VAL A 51 12.02 -10.28 -12.26
N TYR A 52 11.43 -11.43 -11.92
CA TYR A 52 10.62 -12.23 -12.83
C TYR A 52 9.15 -12.03 -12.49
N CYS A 53 8.29 -11.89 -13.48
CA CYS A 53 6.88 -11.63 -13.21
C CYS A 53 5.94 -12.37 -14.17
N SER A 54 4.74 -12.62 -13.67
CA SER A 54 3.62 -13.05 -14.51
C SER A 54 3.28 -11.97 -15.56
N PRO A 55 2.78 -12.35 -16.75
CA PRO A 55 2.35 -11.42 -17.80
C PRO A 55 1.07 -10.64 -17.48
N LEU A 56 0.33 -10.99 -16.43
CA LEU A 56 -0.88 -10.24 -16.03
C LEU A 56 -0.51 -8.84 -15.50
N SER A 57 -1.29 -7.84 -15.88
CA SER A 57 -1.06 -6.41 -15.64
C SER A 57 -0.73 -6.10 -14.18
N ARG A 58 -1.52 -6.59 -13.22
CA ARG A 58 -1.24 -6.44 -11.78
C ARG A 58 0.16 -6.91 -11.35
N ALA A 59 0.68 -7.99 -11.94
CA ALA A 59 2.00 -8.50 -11.59
C ALA A 59 3.11 -7.68 -12.25
N MET A 60 2.93 -7.29 -13.52
CA MET A 60 3.86 -6.42 -14.23
C MET A 60 3.95 -5.03 -13.60
N GLU A 61 2.81 -4.42 -13.28
CA GLU A 61 2.76 -3.13 -12.59
C GLU A 61 3.37 -3.21 -11.19
N THR A 62 3.18 -4.30 -10.46
CA THR A 62 3.85 -4.51 -9.17
C THR A 62 5.36 -4.58 -9.35
N ALA A 63 5.84 -5.41 -10.28
CA ALA A 63 7.26 -5.56 -10.57
C ALA A 63 7.92 -4.23 -10.94
N ALA A 64 7.26 -3.43 -11.79
CA ALA A 64 7.76 -2.13 -12.24
C ALA A 64 8.01 -1.13 -11.11
N HIS A 65 7.30 -1.23 -9.99
CA HIS A 65 7.54 -0.40 -8.81
C HIS A 65 8.69 -0.90 -7.93
N ILE A 66 8.94 -2.22 -7.87
CA ILE A 66 9.92 -2.82 -6.94
C ILE A 66 11.35 -2.39 -7.30
N THR A 67 11.74 -2.51 -8.56
CA THR A 67 13.09 -2.13 -9.02
C THR A 67 12.99 -1.57 -10.43
N PRO A 68 12.61 -0.29 -10.58
CA PRO A 68 12.38 0.32 -11.90
C PRO A 68 13.61 0.26 -12.82
N ASP A 69 14.81 0.20 -12.24
CA ASP A 69 16.08 0.19 -12.97
C ASP A 69 16.61 -1.22 -13.29
N LEU A 70 15.97 -2.28 -12.80
CA LEU A 70 16.38 -3.67 -13.06
C LEU A 70 15.62 -4.30 -14.23
N PRO A 71 16.17 -5.36 -14.84
CA PRO A 71 15.45 -6.14 -15.84
C PRO A 71 14.17 -6.77 -15.26
N HIS A 72 13.04 -6.50 -15.92
CA HIS A 72 11.76 -7.16 -15.67
C HIS A 72 11.53 -8.25 -16.71
N ILE A 73 11.62 -9.51 -16.29
CA ILE A 73 11.52 -10.66 -17.20
C ILE A 73 10.16 -11.32 -17.04
N THR A 74 9.31 -11.21 -18.06
CA THR A 74 7.98 -11.82 -18.05
C THR A 74 8.04 -13.30 -18.38
N ILE A 75 7.44 -14.15 -17.53
CA ILE A 75 7.39 -15.60 -17.70
C ILE A 75 5.92 -16.06 -17.68
N SER A 76 5.44 -16.60 -18.80
CA SER A 76 4.05 -17.03 -18.97
C SER A 76 3.62 -18.06 -17.92
N ASP A 77 4.51 -18.96 -17.51
CA ASP A 77 4.22 -20.01 -16.54
C ASP A 77 4.11 -19.51 -15.09
N LEU A 78 4.37 -18.23 -14.83
CA LEU A 78 4.07 -17.57 -13.55
C LEU A 78 2.61 -17.06 -13.45
N THR A 79 1.83 -17.14 -14.53
CA THR A 79 0.42 -16.71 -14.57
C THR A 79 -0.41 -17.43 -13.51
N GLU A 80 -1.39 -16.74 -12.93
CA GLU A 80 -2.32 -17.32 -11.96
C GLU A 80 -3.02 -18.58 -12.51
N ARG A 81 -3.45 -19.44 -11.58
CA ARG A 81 -4.25 -20.61 -11.88
C ARG A 81 -5.46 -20.22 -12.73
N ASN A 82 -5.70 -20.97 -13.80
CA ASN A 82 -6.92 -20.79 -14.59
C ASN A 82 -8.13 -21.21 -13.74
N LEU A 83 -9.07 -20.29 -13.51
CA LEU A 83 -10.26 -20.52 -12.68
C LEU A 83 -11.51 -20.87 -13.49
N GLY A 84 -11.35 -21.17 -14.78
CA GLY A 84 -12.41 -21.66 -15.65
C GLY A 84 -13.62 -20.73 -15.69
N GLU A 85 -14.80 -21.31 -15.52
CA GLU A 85 -16.07 -20.56 -15.60
C GLU A 85 -16.26 -19.53 -14.47
N TRP A 86 -15.44 -19.55 -13.42
CA TRP A 86 -15.53 -18.59 -12.31
C TRP A 86 -14.63 -17.37 -12.50
N ASP A 87 -13.70 -17.40 -13.44
CA ASP A 87 -12.72 -16.34 -13.62
C ASP A 87 -13.38 -15.00 -13.96
N GLY A 88 -13.05 -13.96 -13.20
CA GLY A 88 -13.55 -12.60 -13.39
C GLY A 88 -14.96 -12.37 -12.86
N LEU A 89 -15.62 -13.37 -12.28
CA LEU A 89 -16.97 -13.22 -11.73
C LEU A 89 -16.95 -12.79 -10.26
N SER A 90 -17.97 -12.03 -9.87
CA SER A 90 -18.23 -11.76 -8.46
C SER A 90 -18.65 -13.04 -7.74
N PHE A 91 -18.31 -13.16 -6.45
CA PHE A 91 -18.76 -14.32 -5.67
C PHE A 91 -20.30 -14.40 -5.55
N ASP A 92 -21.00 -13.28 -5.70
CA ASP A 92 -22.47 -13.26 -5.72
C ASP A 92 -23.04 -13.86 -7.01
N GLU A 93 -22.42 -13.61 -8.16
CA GLU A 93 -22.78 -14.27 -9.41
C GLU A 93 -22.46 -15.75 -9.37
N ILE A 94 -21.29 -16.11 -8.83
CA ILE A 94 -20.87 -17.50 -8.69
C ILE A 94 -21.86 -18.28 -7.84
N ARG A 95 -22.28 -17.74 -6.69
CA ARG A 95 -23.26 -18.38 -5.80
C ARG A 95 -24.62 -18.59 -6.46
N LYS A 96 -25.01 -17.71 -7.37
CA LYS A 96 -26.27 -17.83 -8.13
C LYS A 96 -26.18 -18.87 -9.25
N ARG A 97 -25.05 -18.93 -9.96
CA ARG A 97 -24.86 -19.79 -11.13
C ARG A 97 -24.47 -21.23 -10.77
N TRP A 98 -23.67 -21.40 -9.70
CA TRP A 98 -23.19 -22.71 -9.24
C TRP A 98 -23.35 -22.87 -7.71
N PRO A 99 -24.59 -22.85 -7.17
CA PRO A 99 -24.82 -22.91 -5.72
C PRO A 99 -24.19 -24.15 -5.06
N ASP A 100 -24.35 -25.33 -5.66
CA ASP A 100 -23.84 -26.59 -5.11
C ASP A 100 -22.31 -26.64 -5.09
N ILE A 101 -21.66 -26.16 -6.16
CA ILE A 101 -20.19 -26.11 -6.25
C ILE A 101 -19.64 -25.06 -5.26
N TYR A 102 -20.33 -23.93 -5.12
CA TYR A 102 -19.97 -22.89 -4.14
C TYR A 102 -20.05 -23.42 -2.71
N GLU A 103 -21.12 -24.13 -2.36
CA GLU A 103 -21.26 -24.78 -1.05
C GLU A 103 -20.19 -25.85 -0.82
N ALA A 104 -19.97 -26.74 -1.79
CA ALA A 104 -18.92 -27.76 -1.72
C ALA A 104 -17.52 -27.16 -1.53
N ARG A 105 -17.22 -26.03 -2.20
CA ARG A 105 -15.95 -25.30 -2.04
C ARG A 105 -15.81 -24.61 -0.68
N GLY A 106 -16.92 -24.28 -0.03
CA GLY A 106 -16.92 -23.81 1.36
C GLY A 106 -16.44 -24.88 2.36
N MET A 107 -16.67 -26.16 2.05
CA MET A 107 -16.23 -27.30 2.87
C MET A 107 -14.87 -27.84 2.43
N ASN A 108 -14.58 -27.81 1.13
CA ASN A 108 -13.33 -28.25 0.54
C ASN A 108 -12.84 -27.21 -0.50
N PRO A 109 -11.87 -26.34 -0.15
CA PRO A 109 -11.39 -25.28 -1.04
C PRO A 109 -10.69 -25.78 -2.31
N ASP A 110 -10.46 -27.08 -2.47
CA ASP A 110 -9.91 -27.70 -3.68
C ASP A 110 -10.96 -28.47 -4.50
N TYR A 111 -12.23 -28.42 -4.11
CA TYR A 111 -13.33 -28.99 -4.91
C TYR A 111 -13.34 -28.35 -6.32
N PRO A 112 -13.43 -29.13 -7.42
CA PRO A 112 -13.19 -28.62 -8.76
C PRO A 112 -14.10 -27.45 -9.16
N ILE A 113 -13.53 -26.49 -9.87
CA ILE A 113 -14.27 -25.43 -10.56
C ILE A 113 -14.41 -25.86 -12.03
N PRO A 114 -15.59 -25.75 -12.67
CA PRO A 114 -15.78 -26.12 -14.07
C PRO A 114 -14.77 -25.42 -14.99
N GLY A 115 -14.05 -26.20 -15.80
CA GLY A 115 -13.04 -25.71 -16.75
C GLY A 115 -11.73 -25.19 -16.13
N ALA A 116 -11.57 -25.26 -14.80
CA ALA A 116 -10.40 -24.73 -14.12
C ALA A 116 -9.20 -25.69 -14.13
N GLU A 117 -8.01 -25.11 -14.02
CA GLU A 117 -6.77 -25.83 -13.75
C GLU A 117 -6.78 -26.38 -12.31
N THR A 118 -6.29 -27.62 -12.12
CA THR A 118 -6.17 -28.20 -10.79
C THR A 118 -5.03 -27.52 -10.02
N PRO A 119 -5.11 -27.42 -8.68
CA PRO A 119 -4.01 -26.87 -7.89
C PRO A 119 -2.67 -27.58 -8.12
N PHE A 120 -2.71 -28.90 -8.37
CA PHE A 120 -1.52 -29.68 -8.70
C PHE A 120 -0.91 -29.29 -10.04
N ALA A 121 -1.72 -29.16 -11.10
CA ALA A 121 -1.26 -28.77 -12.42
C ALA A 121 -0.62 -27.37 -12.41
N SER A 122 -1.28 -26.40 -11.76
CA SER A 122 -0.76 -25.04 -11.63
C SER A 122 0.52 -24.99 -10.80
N GLY A 123 0.60 -25.79 -9.73
CA GLY A 123 1.81 -25.92 -8.91
C GLY A 123 2.99 -26.53 -9.66
N MET A 124 2.75 -27.56 -10.49
CA MET A 124 3.80 -28.18 -11.31
C MET A 124 4.31 -27.23 -12.39
N ARG A 125 3.41 -26.51 -13.07
CA ARG A 125 3.77 -25.46 -14.05
C ARG A 125 4.62 -24.36 -13.39
N PHE A 126 4.18 -23.86 -12.25
CA PHE A 126 4.92 -22.85 -11.50
C PHE A 126 6.29 -23.39 -11.05
N SER A 127 6.35 -24.61 -10.51
CA SER A 127 7.59 -25.26 -10.09
C SER A 127 8.61 -25.37 -11.23
N GLN A 128 8.16 -25.76 -12.43
CA GLN A 128 9.02 -25.80 -13.61
C GLN A 128 9.59 -24.42 -13.97
N ALA A 129 8.76 -23.37 -13.91
CA ALA A 129 9.20 -22.00 -14.14
C ALA A 129 10.25 -21.56 -13.11
N ILE A 130 10.03 -21.85 -11.82
CA ILE A 130 11.01 -21.56 -10.76
C ILE A 130 12.34 -22.25 -11.05
N TYR A 131 12.30 -23.53 -11.42
CA TYR A 131 13.50 -24.30 -11.75
C TYR A 131 14.28 -23.70 -12.92
N GLU A 132 13.59 -23.29 -13.99
CA GLU A 132 14.22 -22.66 -15.17
C GLU A 132 14.79 -21.27 -14.87
N ILE A 133 14.06 -20.46 -14.10
CA ILE A 133 14.50 -19.14 -13.65
C ILE A 133 15.77 -19.27 -12.83
N LEU A 134 15.78 -20.18 -11.84
CA LEU A 134 16.94 -20.41 -10.99
C LEU A 134 18.15 -20.81 -11.85
N ARG A 135 18.01 -21.75 -12.78
CA ARG A 135 19.11 -22.17 -13.67
C ARG A 135 19.66 -21.11 -14.60
N SER A 136 18.88 -20.07 -14.90
CA SER A 136 19.23 -19.02 -15.88
C SER A 136 19.57 -17.68 -15.24
N SER A 137 19.56 -17.61 -13.90
CA SER A 137 19.81 -16.39 -13.15
C SER A 137 20.87 -16.59 -12.08
N GLU A 138 21.47 -15.50 -11.64
CA GLU A 138 22.47 -15.43 -10.60
C GLU A 138 22.02 -14.44 -9.53
N GLY A 139 22.58 -14.54 -8.33
CA GLY A 139 22.24 -13.65 -7.22
C GLY A 139 20.82 -13.85 -6.69
N ASP A 140 20.41 -12.92 -5.83
CA ASP A 140 19.10 -12.93 -5.19
C ASP A 140 18.03 -12.40 -6.14
N ILE A 141 16.87 -13.04 -6.18
CA ILE A 141 15.83 -12.75 -7.17
C ILE A 141 14.45 -12.62 -6.56
N ALA A 142 13.61 -11.78 -7.16
CA ALA A 142 12.20 -11.68 -6.83
C ALA A 142 11.31 -12.26 -7.95
N ILE A 143 10.22 -12.90 -7.54
CA ILE A 143 9.23 -13.48 -8.42
C ILE A 143 7.85 -12.93 -8.05
N VAL A 144 7.30 -12.08 -8.92
CA VAL A 144 6.00 -11.44 -8.73
C VAL A 144 4.92 -12.27 -9.44
N ALA A 145 4.10 -12.94 -8.65
CA ALA A 145 3.06 -13.83 -9.12
C ALA A 145 1.79 -13.68 -8.26
N HIS A 146 1.07 -14.80 -8.04
CA HIS A 146 -0.29 -14.79 -7.53
C HIS A 146 -0.50 -15.83 -6.43
N THR A 147 -1.56 -15.66 -5.66
CA THR A 147 -1.75 -16.43 -4.43
C THR A 147 -1.94 -17.92 -4.68
N ASP A 148 -2.70 -18.32 -5.71
CA ASP A 148 -3.07 -19.72 -5.86
C ASP A 148 -1.88 -20.54 -6.38
N VAL A 149 -1.13 -20.03 -7.36
CA VAL A 149 0.11 -20.67 -7.85
C VAL A 149 1.23 -20.72 -6.82
N ILE A 150 1.47 -19.64 -6.06
CA ILE A 150 2.47 -19.63 -4.98
C ILE A 150 2.09 -20.65 -3.91
N SER A 151 0.82 -20.65 -3.47
CA SER A 151 0.35 -21.59 -2.44
C SER A 151 0.46 -23.04 -2.90
N SER A 152 0.12 -23.32 -4.17
CA SER A 152 0.28 -24.67 -4.74
C SER A 152 1.74 -25.10 -4.80
N TYR A 153 2.65 -24.22 -5.20
CA TYR A 153 4.08 -24.50 -5.24
C TYR A 153 4.64 -24.83 -3.85
N LEU A 154 4.36 -23.98 -2.86
CA LEU A 154 4.79 -24.20 -1.47
C LEU A 154 4.20 -25.49 -0.90
N TYR A 155 2.95 -25.80 -1.21
CA TYR A 155 2.34 -27.07 -0.84
C TYR A 155 3.04 -28.27 -1.47
N LEU A 156 3.52 -28.20 -2.71
CA LEU A 156 4.27 -29.31 -3.32
C LEU A 156 5.62 -29.54 -2.63
N LEU A 157 6.25 -28.49 -2.11
CA LEU A 157 7.49 -28.58 -1.35
C LEU A 157 7.29 -29.14 0.08
N ASP A 158 6.13 -28.89 0.71
CA ASP A 158 5.84 -29.29 2.11
C ASP A 158 4.51 -30.04 2.30
N SER A 159 4.13 -30.86 1.31
CA SER A 159 2.80 -31.51 1.23
C SER A 159 2.42 -32.41 2.41
N LYS A 160 3.38 -32.76 3.27
CA LYS A 160 3.20 -33.68 4.40
C LYS A 160 2.79 -32.98 5.70
N GLN A 161 2.95 -31.66 5.81
CA GLN A 161 2.77 -30.95 7.07
C GLN A 161 1.56 -30.02 7.07
N HIS A 162 1.26 -29.37 5.94
CA HIS A 162 0.26 -28.30 5.89
C HIS A 162 -0.72 -28.48 4.72
N ALA A 163 -1.97 -28.05 4.92
CA ALA A 163 -2.92 -27.90 3.83
C ALA A 163 -2.55 -26.69 2.95
N ARG A 164 -2.86 -26.73 1.65
CA ARG A 164 -2.52 -25.65 0.70
C ARG A 164 -2.97 -24.26 1.16
N GLN A 165 -4.11 -24.18 1.84
CA GLN A 165 -4.70 -22.93 2.29
C GLN A 165 -3.87 -22.22 3.36
N TYR A 166 -3.00 -22.94 4.07
CA TYR A 166 -2.04 -22.40 5.02
C TYR A 166 -1.09 -21.39 4.34
N PHE A 167 -0.73 -21.64 3.08
CA PHE A 167 0.24 -20.83 2.34
C PHE A 167 -0.35 -19.57 1.69
N ARG A 168 -1.65 -19.30 1.87
CA ARG A 168 -2.28 -18.10 1.31
C ARG A 168 -1.69 -16.84 1.93
N LEU A 169 -1.28 -15.92 1.06
CA LEU A 169 -0.63 -14.67 1.45
C LEU A 169 -1.42 -13.44 0.96
N PRO A 170 -1.50 -12.33 1.72
CA PRO A 170 -2.16 -11.09 1.30
C PRO A 170 -1.52 -10.43 0.06
N CYS A 171 -2.25 -9.56 -0.65
CA CYS A 171 -1.65 -8.77 -1.74
C CYS A 171 -0.52 -7.89 -1.21
N GLY A 172 0.58 -7.77 -1.96
CA GLY A 172 1.76 -6.98 -1.54
C GLY A 172 2.63 -7.65 -0.47
N SER A 173 2.39 -8.93 -0.15
CA SER A 173 3.21 -9.72 0.77
C SER A 173 4.10 -10.71 0.00
N TYR A 174 5.08 -11.29 0.69
CA TYR A 174 6.01 -12.22 0.08
C TYR A 174 6.45 -13.34 1.03
N TYR A 175 6.88 -14.48 0.46
CA TYR A 175 7.70 -15.46 1.19
C TYR A 175 9.18 -15.24 0.87
N HIS A 176 10.03 -15.38 1.88
CA HIS A 176 11.48 -15.42 1.72
C HIS A 176 11.96 -16.86 1.85
N LEU A 177 12.51 -17.38 0.76
CA LEU A 177 13.03 -18.75 0.65
C LEU A 177 14.53 -18.72 0.35
N ASN A 178 15.21 -19.81 0.68
CA ASN A 178 16.61 -20.00 0.36
C ASN A 178 16.78 -21.13 -0.65
N THR A 179 17.85 -21.11 -1.40
CA THR A 179 18.29 -22.25 -2.22
C THR A 179 19.50 -22.93 -1.62
N ASP A 180 19.60 -24.25 -1.79
CA ASP A 180 20.80 -25.01 -1.46
C ASP A 180 21.90 -24.82 -2.53
N ASP A 181 22.99 -25.60 -2.44
CA ASP A 181 24.11 -25.52 -3.36
C ASP A 181 23.82 -26.11 -4.76
N ASN A 182 22.68 -26.78 -4.93
CA ASN A 182 22.22 -27.35 -6.20
C ASN A 182 21.00 -26.58 -6.76
N ASP A 183 20.76 -25.36 -6.28
CA ASP A 183 19.61 -24.52 -6.63
C ASP A 183 18.24 -25.15 -6.30
N HIS A 184 18.19 -26.08 -5.35
CA HIS A 184 16.92 -26.57 -4.82
C HIS A 184 16.38 -25.60 -3.78
N VAL A 185 15.11 -25.24 -3.92
CA VAL A 185 14.43 -24.36 -2.97
C VAL A 185 14.19 -25.09 -1.66
N VAL A 186 14.63 -24.47 -0.57
CA VAL A 186 14.48 -24.93 0.80
C VAL A 186 13.50 -24.02 1.53
N LEU A 187 12.46 -24.63 2.10
CA LEU A 187 11.53 -23.94 2.99
C LEU A 187 12.14 -23.87 4.39
N SER A 188 12.61 -22.69 4.78
CA SER A 188 13.17 -22.45 6.12
C SER A 188 12.21 -21.71 7.05
N ASP A 189 11.40 -20.78 6.50
CA ASP A 189 10.35 -20.06 7.23
C ASP A 189 9.06 -20.12 6.39
N LEU A 190 7.95 -20.47 7.05
CA LEU A 190 6.64 -20.60 6.43
C LEU A 190 5.73 -19.40 6.72
N THR A 191 6.32 -18.29 7.17
CA THR A 191 5.62 -17.05 7.45
C THR A 191 5.79 -16.11 6.26
N TYR A 192 4.68 -15.59 5.73
CA TYR A 192 4.76 -14.49 4.77
C TYR A 192 5.12 -13.20 5.51
N LEU A 193 5.83 -12.31 4.81
CA LEU A 193 6.23 -11.00 5.29
C LEU A 193 5.38 -9.92 4.59
N LEU A 194 4.94 -8.94 5.37
CA LEU A 194 4.34 -7.71 4.87
C LEU A 194 5.42 -6.62 4.93
N PRO A 195 5.79 -6.00 3.79
CA PRO A 195 6.74 -4.90 3.77
C PRO A 195 6.26 -3.75 4.66
N HIS A 196 7.14 -3.30 5.55
CA HIS A 196 6.90 -2.15 6.43
C HIS A 196 8.19 -1.34 6.62
N PRO A 197 8.77 -0.80 5.53
CA PRO A 197 9.98 0.00 5.60
C PRO A 197 9.76 1.35 6.32
N ASP A 198 10.84 1.95 6.80
CA ASP A 198 10.79 3.31 7.32
C ASP A 198 10.34 4.30 6.22
N LEU A 199 9.32 5.11 6.50
CA LEU A 199 8.85 6.14 5.56
C LEU A 199 9.76 7.37 5.56
N HIS A 200 10.93 7.25 4.94
CA HIS A 200 11.83 8.37 4.67
C HIS A 200 11.39 9.17 3.44
N ASP A 201 11.96 10.36 3.25
CA ASP A 201 11.54 11.33 2.22
C ASP A 201 11.45 10.76 0.81
N GLU A 202 12.46 9.99 0.39
CA GLU A 202 12.51 9.38 -0.94
C GLU A 202 11.37 8.38 -1.13
N LEU A 203 11.15 7.48 -0.18
CA LEU A 203 10.02 6.55 -0.24
C LEU A 203 8.68 7.28 -0.21
N CYS A 204 8.54 8.34 0.59
CA CYS A 204 7.35 9.20 0.57
C CYS A 204 7.11 9.82 -0.82
N ARG A 205 8.16 10.30 -1.50
CA ARG A 205 8.03 10.83 -2.87
C ARG A 205 7.59 9.74 -3.86
N MET A 206 8.20 8.56 -3.80
CA MET A 206 7.81 7.43 -4.64
C MET A 206 6.34 7.03 -4.43
N LEU A 207 5.85 7.04 -3.19
CA LEU A 207 4.43 6.79 -2.90
C LEU A 207 3.53 7.84 -3.57
N ARG A 208 3.89 9.13 -3.54
CA ARG A 208 3.14 10.20 -4.22
C ARG A 208 3.16 10.05 -5.74
N ASP A 209 4.29 9.67 -6.31
CA ASP A 209 4.45 9.48 -7.74
C ASP A 209 3.66 8.26 -8.23
N SER A 210 3.63 7.17 -7.45
CA SER A 210 2.87 5.95 -7.79
C SER A 210 1.36 6.16 -7.91
N VAL A 211 0.83 7.22 -7.27
CA VAL A 211 -0.59 7.60 -7.35
C VAL A 211 -0.82 8.79 -8.27
N SER A 212 0.19 9.19 -9.04
CA SER A 212 0.15 10.30 -9.99
C SER A 212 -0.32 11.61 -9.35
N LEU A 213 0.14 11.90 -8.13
CA LEU A 213 -0.26 13.10 -7.40
C LEU A 213 0.24 14.37 -8.15
N PRO A 214 -0.62 15.37 -8.41
CA PRO A 214 -0.21 16.54 -9.20
C PRO A 214 0.93 17.33 -8.56
N HIS A 215 1.83 17.88 -9.38
CA HIS A 215 3.02 18.62 -8.91
C HIS A 215 2.70 19.76 -7.92
N HIS A 216 1.60 20.49 -8.12
CA HIS A 216 1.22 21.57 -7.19
C HIS A 216 0.81 21.03 -5.81
N VAL A 217 0.19 19.85 -5.74
CA VAL A 217 -0.16 19.19 -4.47
C VAL A 217 1.11 18.67 -3.80
N GLN A 218 2.03 18.08 -4.57
CA GLN A 218 3.33 17.64 -4.04
C GLN A 218 4.12 18.82 -3.45
N ALA A 219 4.23 19.92 -4.20
CA ALA A 219 4.91 21.14 -3.75
C ALA A 219 4.25 21.75 -2.50
N HIS A 220 2.92 21.70 -2.41
CA HIS A 220 2.20 22.07 -1.22
C HIS A 220 2.58 21.20 -0.01
N SER A 221 2.55 19.87 -0.16
CA SER A 221 2.95 18.95 0.90
C SER A 221 4.41 19.15 1.34
N ASP A 222 5.30 19.50 0.41
CA ASP A 222 6.70 19.82 0.72
C ASP A 222 6.81 21.10 1.57
N ALA A 223 6.10 22.17 1.20
CA ALA A 223 6.06 23.42 1.98
C ALA A 223 5.42 23.22 3.38
N VAL A 224 4.36 22.41 3.48
CA VAL A 224 3.75 22.02 4.77
C VAL A 224 4.75 21.24 5.62
N THR A 225 5.54 20.35 5.02
CA THR A 225 6.55 19.54 5.70
C THR A 225 7.66 20.41 6.29
N GLU A 226 8.15 21.39 5.54
CA GLU A 226 9.16 22.35 6.01
C GLU A 226 8.67 23.12 7.23
N LEU A 227 7.44 23.65 7.17
CA LEU A 227 6.83 24.35 8.29
C LEU A 227 6.60 23.44 9.50
N ALA A 228 6.07 22.24 9.29
CA ALA A 228 5.82 21.29 10.37
C ALA A 228 7.10 20.87 11.08
N CYS A 229 8.19 20.63 10.33
CA CYS A 229 9.50 20.34 10.90
C CYS A 229 10.05 21.54 11.69
N HIS A 230 9.87 22.77 11.18
CA HIS A 230 10.28 23.97 11.89
C HIS A 230 9.53 24.16 13.22
N PHE A 231 8.22 23.92 13.25
CA PHE A 231 7.46 23.94 14.50
C PHE A 231 7.91 22.85 15.47
N CYS A 232 8.22 21.65 14.97
CA CYS A 232 8.77 20.58 15.81
C CYS A 232 10.09 21.02 16.49
N ASP A 233 11.04 21.56 15.72
CA ASP A 233 12.34 22.01 16.23
C ASP A 233 12.19 23.15 17.26
N LEU A 234 11.25 24.05 16.99
CA LEU A 234 10.96 25.16 17.88
C LEU A 234 10.31 24.70 19.20
N LEU A 235 9.36 23.77 19.13
CA LEU A 235 8.73 23.19 20.32
C LEU A 235 9.75 22.40 21.15
N GLU A 236 10.64 21.67 20.48
CA GLU A 236 11.73 20.93 21.12
C GLU A 236 12.69 21.85 21.87
N SER A 237 13.05 23.01 21.30
CA SER A 237 13.87 24.01 22.00
C SER A 237 13.22 24.60 23.25
N HIS A 238 11.91 24.41 23.43
CA HIS A 238 11.12 24.83 24.59
C HIS A 238 10.69 23.64 25.48
N GLY A 239 11.27 22.45 25.28
CA GLY A 239 11.05 21.28 26.13
C GLY A 239 9.84 20.43 25.77
N TYR A 240 9.25 20.62 24.59
CA TYR A 240 8.15 19.80 24.06
C TYR A 240 8.65 18.90 22.94
N PHE A 241 8.71 17.59 23.22
CA PHE A 241 9.26 16.60 22.29
C PHE A 241 8.16 15.89 21.50
N PHE A 242 8.34 15.81 20.18
CA PHE A 242 7.45 15.12 19.26
C PHE A 242 8.25 14.23 18.30
N ASN A 243 7.59 13.25 17.69
CA ASN A 243 8.24 12.41 16.69
C ASN A 243 8.40 13.16 15.36
N LYS A 244 9.57 13.78 15.15
CA LYS A 244 9.88 14.54 13.93
C LYS A 244 9.80 13.69 12.65
N LYS A 245 10.20 12.41 12.70
CA LYS A 245 10.09 11.51 11.54
C LYS A 245 8.62 11.31 11.15
N LEU A 246 7.75 11.08 12.13
CA LEU A 246 6.32 10.92 11.94
C LEU A 246 5.64 12.20 11.43
N ILE A 247 6.02 13.36 11.97
CA ILE A 247 5.54 14.68 11.46
C ILE A 247 5.93 14.86 9.99
N ARG A 248 7.18 14.55 9.66
CA ARG A 248 7.72 14.73 8.32
C ARG A 248 7.01 13.85 7.29
N SER A 249 6.93 12.54 7.53
CA SER A 249 6.24 11.62 6.62
C SER A 249 4.73 11.86 6.60
N GLY A 250 4.12 12.16 7.75
CA GLY A 250 2.72 12.55 7.84
C GLY A 250 2.40 13.81 7.01
N ALA A 251 3.26 14.82 7.05
CA ALA A 251 3.11 16.04 6.25
C ALA A 251 3.37 15.80 4.75
N LEU A 252 4.33 14.96 4.37
CA LEU A 252 4.55 14.63 2.96
C LEU A 252 3.36 13.87 2.36
N LEU A 253 2.67 13.05 3.15
CA LEU A 253 1.63 12.11 2.70
C LEU A 253 0.20 12.56 3.03
N HIS A 254 -0.02 13.68 3.74
CA HIS A 254 -1.35 14.09 4.20
C HIS A 254 -2.39 14.20 3.08
N ASP A 255 -1.93 14.61 1.89
CA ASP A 255 -2.76 14.79 0.70
C ASP A 255 -2.59 13.64 -0.33
N ILE A 256 -2.05 12.48 0.06
CA ILE A 256 -1.77 11.34 -0.85
C ILE A 256 -2.99 10.92 -1.69
N ALA A 257 -4.19 11.02 -1.13
CA ALA A 257 -5.44 10.67 -1.78
C ALA A 257 -6.18 11.88 -2.37
N ARG A 258 -5.51 13.02 -2.61
CA ARG A 258 -6.14 14.31 -2.97
C ARG A 258 -7.16 14.24 -4.11
N LEU A 259 -6.96 13.34 -5.06
CA LEU A 259 -7.83 13.14 -6.23
C LEU A 259 -9.09 12.33 -5.91
N GLN A 260 -9.20 11.74 -4.73
CA GLN A 260 -10.32 10.91 -4.29
C GLN A 260 -11.39 11.74 -3.57
N LYS A 261 -12.64 11.28 -3.62
CA LYS A 261 -13.70 11.82 -2.77
C LYS A 261 -13.38 11.51 -1.31
N HIS A 262 -13.61 12.47 -0.42
CA HIS A 262 -13.29 12.31 1.01
C HIS A 262 -11.83 11.92 1.25
N HIS A 263 -10.89 12.58 0.57
CA HIS A 263 -9.47 12.21 0.52
C HIS A 263 -8.81 11.99 1.89
N THR A 264 -9.22 12.73 2.91
CA THR A 264 -8.67 12.56 4.28
C THR A 264 -8.99 11.16 4.82
N LYS A 265 -10.22 10.69 4.62
CA LYS A 265 -10.65 9.34 5.02
C LYS A 265 -9.99 8.29 4.14
N THR A 266 -10.01 8.48 2.82
CA THR A 266 -9.41 7.53 1.88
C THR A 266 -7.91 7.34 2.14
N GLY A 267 -7.17 8.44 2.31
CA GLY A 267 -5.74 8.38 2.65
C GLY A 267 -5.48 7.72 4.00
N GLY A 268 -6.31 8.02 5.01
CA GLY A 268 -6.27 7.35 6.31
C GLY A 268 -6.50 5.83 6.20
N ASP A 269 -7.55 5.41 5.51
CA ASP A 269 -7.91 4.00 5.31
C ASP A 269 -6.83 3.23 4.52
N LEU A 270 -6.16 3.88 3.57
CA LEU A 270 -5.02 3.31 2.84
C LEU A 270 -3.85 3.02 3.79
N PHE A 271 -3.39 4.02 4.56
CA PHE A 271 -2.25 3.83 5.45
C PHE A 271 -2.55 2.91 6.64
N LEU A 272 -3.81 2.82 7.07
CA LEU A 272 -4.24 1.81 8.04
C LEU A 272 -4.09 0.39 7.49
N GLN A 273 -4.50 0.16 6.23
CA GLN A 273 -4.35 -1.14 5.56
C GLN A 273 -2.90 -1.50 5.27
N LEU A 274 -2.03 -0.50 5.07
CA LEU A 274 -0.58 -0.68 4.92
C LEU A 274 0.14 -0.89 6.27
N GLY A 275 -0.56 -0.78 7.41
CA GLY A 275 0.00 -0.99 8.74
C GLY A 275 0.64 0.25 9.39
N TYR A 276 0.52 1.44 8.80
CA TYR A 276 1.04 2.70 9.37
C TYR A 276 -0.07 3.45 10.12
N THR A 277 -0.39 2.99 11.32
CA THR A 277 -1.52 3.49 12.12
C THR A 277 -1.37 4.97 12.49
N GLU A 278 -0.18 5.40 12.86
CA GLU A 278 0.12 6.78 13.25
C GLU A 278 0.04 7.74 12.06
N ILE A 279 0.53 7.32 10.90
CA ILE A 279 0.39 8.08 9.65
C ILE A 279 -1.08 8.19 9.26
N SER A 280 -1.82 7.08 9.35
CA SER A 280 -3.27 7.07 9.12
C SER A 280 -4.00 8.08 9.99
N GLN A 281 -3.61 8.22 11.27
CA GLN A 281 -4.20 9.20 12.18
C GLN A 281 -3.89 10.65 11.79
N ILE A 282 -2.68 10.93 11.30
CA ILE A 282 -2.31 12.27 10.81
C ILE A 282 -3.12 12.59 9.55
N ILE A 283 -3.11 11.70 8.55
CA ILE A 283 -3.84 11.88 7.30
C ILE A 283 -5.35 12.05 7.56
N SER A 284 -5.93 11.26 8.46
CA SER A 284 -7.37 11.34 8.74
C SER A 284 -7.79 12.66 9.40
N GLN A 285 -6.86 13.38 10.05
CA GLN A 285 -7.15 14.55 10.87
C GLN A 285 -6.66 15.88 10.29
N HIS A 286 -5.98 15.90 9.14
CA HIS A 286 -5.44 17.16 8.56
C HIS A 286 -6.52 18.15 8.12
N HIS A 287 -7.78 17.72 7.94
CA HIS A 287 -8.95 18.60 7.72
C HIS A 287 -9.76 18.87 8.99
N GLY A 288 -9.37 18.35 10.15
CA GLY A 288 -10.11 18.56 11.38
C GLY A 288 -9.70 17.56 12.43
N LEU A 289 -9.28 18.07 13.58
CA LEU A 289 -8.80 17.26 14.68
C LEU A 289 -9.96 16.66 15.46
N GLN A 290 -9.79 15.44 15.98
CA GLN A 290 -10.76 14.85 16.91
C GLN A 290 -10.77 15.59 18.25
N LYS A 291 -9.60 16.02 18.72
CA LYS A 291 -9.39 16.85 19.91
C LYS A 291 -8.30 17.86 19.62
N THR A 292 -8.48 19.09 20.10
CA THR A 292 -7.47 20.15 20.01
C THR A 292 -6.39 19.95 21.07
N LEU A 293 -5.51 18.98 20.85
CA LEU A 293 -4.36 18.67 21.69
C LEU A 293 -3.10 18.82 20.86
N LEU A 294 -2.06 19.43 21.42
CA LEU A 294 -0.78 19.56 20.72
C LEU A 294 -0.11 18.19 20.63
N ASN A 295 -0.12 17.62 19.43
CA ASN A 295 0.52 16.35 19.05
C ASN A 295 0.98 16.45 17.59
N GLU A 296 1.57 15.38 17.05
CA GLU A 296 2.10 15.33 15.68
C GLU A 296 1.04 15.66 14.63
N ALA A 297 -0.18 15.12 14.77
CA ALA A 297 -1.30 15.41 13.87
C ALA A 297 -1.71 16.89 13.92
N ALA A 298 -1.68 17.51 15.11
CA ALA A 298 -2.00 18.92 15.28
C ALA A 298 -0.93 19.84 14.67
N ILE A 299 0.35 19.45 14.73
CA ILE A 299 1.44 20.19 14.09
C ILE A 299 1.28 20.17 12.56
N VAL A 300 0.99 19.00 11.98
CA VAL A 300 0.72 18.89 10.52
C VAL A 300 -0.55 19.65 10.13
N PHE A 301 -1.64 19.49 10.89
CA PHE A 301 -2.90 20.21 10.68
C PHE A 301 -2.69 21.72 10.66
N LEU A 302 -2.00 22.28 11.66
CA LEU A 302 -1.75 23.72 11.73
C LEU A 302 -0.87 24.19 10.57
N SER A 303 0.18 23.44 10.24
CA SER A 303 1.11 23.76 9.16
C SER A 303 0.39 23.84 7.81
N ASP A 304 -0.50 22.89 7.52
CA ASP A 304 -1.36 22.92 6.32
C ASP A 304 -2.25 24.17 6.28
N LYS A 305 -2.82 24.60 7.41
CA LYS A 305 -3.66 25.82 7.45
C LYS A 305 -2.87 27.12 7.32
N LEU A 306 -1.56 27.09 7.56
CA LEU A 306 -0.66 28.23 7.39
C LEU A 306 0.02 28.26 6.02
N ILE A 307 -0.18 27.24 5.18
CA ILE A 307 0.35 27.18 3.82
C ILE A 307 -0.80 27.21 2.81
N GLN A 308 -0.66 28.07 1.81
CA GLN A 308 -1.54 28.12 0.65
C GLN A 308 -0.70 28.00 -0.62
N GLU A 309 -0.98 26.97 -1.41
CA GLU A 309 -0.08 26.52 -2.47
C GLU A 309 1.31 26.24 -1.83
N THR A 310 2.26 27.15 -1.98
CA THR A 310 3.61 27.03 -1.39
C THR A 310 3.96 28.21 -0.46
N GLU A 311 3.04 29.15 -0.26
CA GLU A 311 3.31 30.39 0.50
C GLU A 311 2.71 30.36 1.89
N ARG A 312 3.37 31.03 2.85
CA ARG A 312 2.82 31.27 4.18
C ARG A 312 1.66 32.26 4.13
N VAL A 313 0.57 31.94 4.82
CA VAL A 313 -0.61 32.79 4.98
C VAL A 313 -1.08 32.78 6.43
N THR A 314 -1.85 33.81 6.82
CA THR A 314 -2.53 33.80 8.12
C THR A 314 -3.73 32.85 8.08
N ILE A 315 -4.08 32.31 9.24
CA ILE A 315 -5.26 31.43 9.40
C ILE A 315 -6.51 32.17 8.95
N GLU A 316 -6.68 33.42 9.35
CA GLU A 316 -7.84 34.23 8.99
C GLU A 316 -7.97 34.40 7.48
N LYS A 317 -6.86 34.67 6.78
CA LYS A 317 -6.86 34.78 5.32
C LYS A 317 -7.23 33.46 4.65
N ARG A 318 -6.60 32.35 5.06
CA ARG A 318 -6.86 31.01 4.51
C ARG A 318 -8.32 30.58 4.69
N PHE A 319 -8.89 30.87 5.86
CA PHE A 319 -10.28 30.53 6.16
C PHE A 319 -11.28 31.48 5.49
N ALA A 320 -10.97 32.77 5.35
CA ALA A 320 -11.81 33.71 4.61
C ALA A 320 -11.95 33.33 3.13
N GLU A 321 -10.85 32.94 2.47
CA GLU A 321 -10.85 32.52 1.06
C GLU A 321 -11.57 31.19 0.82
N SER A 322 -11.61 30.30 1.81
CA SER A 322 -12.32 29.02 1.72
C SER A 322 -13.79 29.08 2.14
N LEU A 323 -14.23 30.17 2.77
CA LEU A 323 -15.62 30.32 3.24
C LEU A 323 -16.63 30.22 2.10
N CYS A 324 -16.30 30.74 0.92
CA CYS A 324 -17.16 30.68 -0.26
C CYS A 324 -17.43 29.25 -0.76
N LYS A 325 -16.65 28.26 -0.31
CA LYS A 325 -16.82 26.84 -0.64
C LYS A 325 -17.83 26.13 0.29
N CYS A 326 -18.29 26.78 1.36
CA CYS A 326 -19.22 26.21 2.33
C CYS A 326 -20.67 26.33 1.87
N ASN A 327 -21.14 25.31 1.15
CA ASN A 327 -22.48 25.31 0.52
C ASN A 327 -23.58 24.68 1.37
N SER A 328 -23.30 24.28 2.63
CA SER A 328 -24.29 23.71 3.54
C SER A 328 -24.06 24.16 4.99
N PRO A 329 -25.08 24.11 5.87
CA PRO A 329 -24.93 24.40 7.29
C PRO A 329 -23.90 23.50 7.99
N GLU A 330 -23.80 22.23 7.58
CA GLU A 330 -22.80 21.28 8.11
C GLU A 330 -21.39 21.66 7.66
N ALA A 331 -21.22 22.08 6.41
CA ALA A 331 -19.95 22.56 5.90
C ALA A 331 -19.48 23.82 6.65
N LEU A 332 -20.40 24.76 6.90
CA LEU A 332 -20.13 25.97 7.67
C LEU A 332 -19.72 25.65 9.12
N LYS A 333 -20.47 24.78 9.82
CA LYS A 333 -20.11 24.34 11.19
C LYS A 333 -18.75 23.64 11.22
N SER A 334 -18.43 22.83 10.22
CA SER A 334 -17.13 22.18 10.12
C SER A 334 -16.00 23.20 9.91
N HIS A 335 -16.23 24.20 9.06
CA HIS A 335 -15.30 25.29 8.79
C HIS A 335 -15.04 26.15 10.03
N GLU A 336 -16.09 26.57 10.74
CA GLU A 336 -15.98 27.31 12.01
C GLU A 336 -15.22 26.51 13.08
N ARG A 337 -15.50 25.21 13.19
CA ARG A 337 -14.77 24.33 14.11
C ARG A 337 -13.29 24.27 13.77
N GLN A 338 -12.96 24.06 12.50
CA GLN A 338 -11.57 24.00 12.04
C GLN A 338 -10.83 25.32 12.25
N LEU A 339 -11.48 26.46 12.00
CA LEU A 339 -10.92 27.79 12.26
C LEU A 339 -10.58 27.93 13.74
N LYS A 340 -11.51 27.58 14.63
CA LYS A 340 -11.28 27.61 16.07
C LYS A 340 -10.11 26.71 16.48
N GLN A 341 -10.07 25.47 15.98
CA GLN A 341 -8.98 24.53 16.25
C GLN A 341 -7.62 25.09 15.82
N ALA A 342 -7.56 25.71 14.63
CA ALA A 342 -6.33 26.28 14.11
C ALA A 342 -5.86 27.49 14.95
N LEU A 343 -6.76 28.41 15.31
CA LEU A 343 -6.44 29.56 16.17
C LEU A 343 -6.02 29.12 17.58
N ASP A 344 -6.71 28.13 18.17
CA ASP A 344 -6.36 27.58 19.48
C ASP A 344 -4.94 26.97 19.45
N LEU A 345 -4.59 26.24 18.38
CA LEU A 345 -3.24 25.69 18.19
C LEU A 345 -2.17 26.74 17.94
N GLN A 346 -2.46 27.73 17.10
CA GLN A 346 -1.55 28.86 16.88
C GLN A 346 -1.24 29.56 18.20
N ASN A 347 -2.27 29.87 19.00
CA ASN A 347 -2.12 30.48 20.32
C ASN A 347 -1.29 29.60 21.27
N MET A 348 -1.52 28.28 21.28
CA MET A 348 -0.72 27.35 22.09
C MET A 348 0.77 27.40 21.71
N ILE A 349 1.11 27.28 20.42
CA ILE A 349 2.51 27.31 19.98
C ILE A 349 3.13 28.69 20.23
N GLN A 350 2.43 29.78 19.92
CA GLN A 350 2.89 31.15 20.20
C GLN A 350 3.19 31.37 21.69
N THR A 351 2.34 30.82 22.57
CA THR A 351 2.53 30.91 24.03
C THR A 351 3.75 30.11 24.49
N ILE A 352 3.91 28.88 24.00
CA ILE A 352 5.03 28.00 24.36
C ILE A 352 6.36 28.58 23.87
N CYS A 353 6.38 29.12 22.64
CA CYS A 353 7.60 29.51 21.95
C CYS A 353 7.89 31.00 22.04
N HIS A 354 7.07 31.76 22.77
CA HIS A 354 7.18 33.21 22.97
C HIS A 354 7.36 34.01 21.66
N MET A 355 6.55 33.70 20.63
CA MET A 355 6.66 34.32 19.31
C MET A 355 5.31 34.62 18.66
N THR A 356 5.33 35.36 17.56
CA THR A 356 4.18 35.56 16.67
C THR A 356 4.39 34.74 15.40
N ILE A 357 3.41 33.90 15.08
CA ILE A 357 3.38 32.97 13.94
C ILE A 357 2.52 33.52 12.83
#